data_AF-V4NGD2-F1
#
_entry.id   AF-V4NGD2-F1
#
_cell.length_a   1.000
_cell.length_b   1.000
_cell.length_c   1.000
_cell.angle_alpha   90.00
_cell.angle_beta   90.00
_cell.angle_gamma   90.00
#
_symmetry.space_group_name_H-M   'P 1'
#
loop_
_entity.id
_entity.type
_entity.pdbx_description
1 polymer ?
#
loop_
_entity_poly.entity_id
_entity_poly.type
_entity_poly.pdbx_seq_one_letter_code
_entity_poly.pdbx_strand_id
1 'polypeptide(L)'
;MTPRVTVCIRPDGSFELLCNEAGRDLLVENLQQLDRRNDHFHLDYYADPDVAGATDVILGAVPYHAADTVVENGKVLLRPDDWDREFYPHVMTET
;
A
#
# COMPACT_ATOMS: atom_id res chain seq x y z
N MET A 1 17.66 -4.47 -9.62
CA MET A 1 16.55 -5.44 -9.83
C MET A 1 15.26 -4.65 -9.91
N THR A 2 14.30 -5.06 -10.74
CA THR A 2 12.99 -4.40 -10.80
C THR A 2 12.23 -4.64 -9.49
N PRO A 3 11.70 -3.60 -8.82
CA PRO A 3 10.81 -3.77 -7.67
C PRO A 3 9.62 -4.66 -8.02
N ARG A 4 9.29 -5.60 -7.14
CA ARG A 4 8.08 -6.41 -7.22
C ARG A 4 7.40 -6.37 -5.86
N VAL A 5 6.19 -5.85 -5.83
CA VAL A 5 5.32 -5.81 -4.65
C VAL A 5 3.97 -6.37 -5.05
N THR A 6 3.42 -7.31 -4.30
CA THR A 6 2.08 -7.85 -4.51
C THR A 6 1.34 -7.80 -3.19
N VAL A 7 0.11 -7.34 -3.22
CA VAL A 7 -0.79 -7.36 -2.08
C VAL A 7 -1.88 -8.37 -2.37
N CYS A 8 -2.14 -9.28 -1.44
CA CYS A 8 -3.22 -10.24 -1.59
C CYS A 8 -4.01 -10.45 -0.30
N ILE A 9 -5.27 -10.86 -0.50
CA ILE A 9 -6.14 -11.39 0.54
C ILE A 9 -6.24 -12.90 0.32
N ARG A 10 -5.86 -13.67 1.34
CA ARG A 10 -5.88 -15.13 1.34
C ARG A 10 -7.32 -15.63 1.54
N PRO A 11 -7.62 -16.91 1.20
CA PRO A 11 -8.97 -17.46 1.38
C PRO A 11 -9.49 -17.44 2.82
N ASP A 12 -8.61 -17.41 3.82
CA ASP A 12 -8.96 -17.29 5.24
C ASP A 12 -9.18 -15.84 5.69
N GLY A 13 -9.08 -14.88 4.77
CA GLY A 13 -9.25 -13.44 5.02
C GLY A 13 -7.98 -12.74 5.49
N SER A 14 -6.85 -13.45 5.64
CA SER A 14 -5.60 -12.81 6.01
C SER A 14 -5.04 -11.94 4.89
N PHE A 15 -4.41 -10.83 5.27
CA PHE A 15 -3.73 -9.91 4.38
C PHE A 15 -2.24 -10.23 4.32
N GLU A 16 -1.68 -10.27 3.11
CA GLU A 16 -0.24 -10.39 2.89
C GLU A 16 0.25 -9.31 1.92
N LEU A 17 1.40 -8.71 2.26
CA LEU A 17 2.19 -7.88 1.35
C LEU A 17 3.50 -8.61 1.08
N LEU A 18 3.69 -9.04 -0.16
CA LEU A 18 4.83 -9.85 -0.59
C LEU A 18 5.71 -9.01 -1.52
N CYS A 19 7.02 -9.01 -1.26
CA CYS A 19 7.96 -8.25 -2.10
C CYS A 19 9.29 -8.98 -2.32
N ASN A 20 9.99 -8.62 -3.39
CA ASN A 20 11.43 -8.91 -3.51
C ASN A 20 12.25 -7.82 -2.78
N GLU A 21 13.57 -7.96 -2.75
CA GLU A 21 14.48 -7.04 -2.06
C GLU A 21 14.32 -5.60 -2.55
N ALA A 22 14.24 -5.39 -3.87
CA ALA A 22 14.05 -4.06 -4.45
C ALA A 22 12.68 -3.44 -4.11
N GLY A 23 11.62 -4.26 -4.05
CA GLY A 23 10.29 -3.82 -3.63
C GLY A 23 10.26 -3.46 -2.15
N ARG A 24 10.93 -4.25 -1.29
CA ARG A 24 11.08 -3.93 0.13
C ARG A 24 11.79 -2.60 0.32
N ASP A 25 12.90 -2.38 -0.37
CA ASP A 25 13.69 -1.15 -0.23
C ASP A 25 12.87 0.08 -0.66
N LEU A 26 12.10 -0.03 -1.77
CA LEU A 26 11.18 1.02 -2.22
C LEU A 26 10.06 1.33 -1.20
N LEU A 27 9.47 0.30 -0.59
CA LEU A 27 8.44 0.48 0.43
C LEU A 27 8.99 1.19 1.67
N VAL A 28 10.19 0.81 2.10
CA VAL A 28 10.85 1.44 3.25
C VAL A 28 11.17 2.90 2.94
N GLU A 29 11.67 3.20 1.74
CA GLU A 29 11.92 4.58 1.31
C GLU A 29 10.65 5.44 1.36
N ASN A 30 9.55 4.96 0.78
CA ASN A 30 8.27 5.67 0.82
C ASN A 30 7.76 5.89 2.25
N LEU A 31 7.83 4.87 3.10
CA LEU A 31 7.46 4.98 4.52
C LEU A 31 8.28 6.02 5.27
N GLN A 32 9.58 6.12 4.98
CA GLN A 32 10.49 7.07 5.64
C GLN A 32 10.31 8.52 5.18
N GLN A 33 9.67 8.73 4.03
CA GLN A 33 9.34 10.06 3.52
C GLN A 33 8.02 10.60 4.08
N LEU A 34 7.28 9.79 4.84
CA LEU A 34 6.01 10.21 5.40
C LEU A 34 6.21 11.21 6.55
N ASP A 35 5.41 12.26 6.51
CA ASP A 35 5.34 13.28 7.54
C ASP A 35 3.92 13.85 7.64
N ARG A 36 3.75 14.96 8.36
CA ARG A 36 2.43 15.59 8.52
C ARG A 36 1.84 16.13 7.21
N ARG A 37 2.68 16.48 6.24
CA ARG A 37 2.28 17.05 4.93
C ARG A 37 2.16 15.98 3.85
N ASN A 38 2.86 14.86 4.03
CA ASN A 38 2.84 13.69 3.17
C ASN A 38 2.52 12.46 4.03
N ASP A 39 1.24 12.25 4.34
CA ASP A 39 0.79 11.27 5.34
C ASP A 39 0.43 9.90 4.74
N HIS A 40 0.62 9.72 3.43
CA HIS A 40 0.33 8.46 2.74
C HIS A 40 1.20 8.27 1.51
N PHE A 41 1.21 7.03 1.02
CA PHE A 41 1.69 6.70 -0.32
C PHE A 41 0.71 5.73 -1.00
N HIS A 42 0.73 5.74 -2.32
CA HIS A 42 -0.16 4.99 -3.19
C HIS A 42 0.42 3.64 -3.57
N LEU A 43 -0.47 2.67 -3.73
CA LEU A 43 -0.18 1.32 -4.17
C LEU A 43 -1.09 1.02 -5.36
N ASP A 44 -0.56 1.02 -6.59
CA ASP A 44 -1.41 0.79 -7.77
C ASP A 44 -0.77 -0.15 -8.77
N TYR A 45 -1.58 -1.02 -9.36
CA TYR A 45 -1.23 -1.73 -10.58
C TYR A 45 -1.75 -0.94 -11.78
N TYR A 46 -0.85 -0.60 -12.69
CA TYR A 46 -1.22 -0.06 -14.00
C TYR A 46 -0.75 -1.00 -15.10
N ALA A 47 -1.70 -1.40 -15.94
CA ALA A 47 -1.39 -2.07 -17.20
C ALA A 47 -0.81 -1.10 -18.25
N ASP A 48 -0.98 0.21 -18.04
CA ASP A 48 -0.52 1.27 -18.92
C ASP A 48 0.76 1.93 -18.38
N PRO A 49 1.91 1.76 -19.06
CA PRO A 49 3.18 2.34 -18.63
C PRO A 49 3.24 3.88 -18.75
N ASP A 50 2.35 4.52 -19.51
CA ASP A 50 2.34 5.98 -19.66
C ASP A 50 1.83 6.71 -18.39
N VAL A 51 1.19 5.97 -17.47
CA VAL A 51 0.75 6.46 -16.16
C VAL A 51 1.60 5.92 -15.00
N ALA A 52 2.74 5.27 -15.29
CA ALA A 52 3.61 4.71 -14.26
C ALA A 52 4.14 5.75 -13.24
N GLY A 53 4.17 7.04 -13.59
CA GLY A 53 4.53 8.13 -12.68
C GLY A 53 3.40 8.61 -11.76
N ALA A 54 2.20 8.02 -11.86
CA ALA A 54 1.02 8.42 -11.08
C ALA A 54 0.90 7.67 -9.74
N THR A 55 1.78 6.72 -9.45
CA THR A 55 1.79 5.96 -8.19
C THR A 55 3.19 5.91 -7.59
N ASP A 56 3.25 5.75 -6.28
CA ASP A 56 4.49 5.69 -5.51
C ASP A 56 5.10 4.27 -5.54
N VAL A 57 4.24 3.25 -5.52
CA VAL A 57 4.64 1.84 -5.58
C VAL A 57 3.76 1.07 -6.56
N ILE A 58 4.39 0.60 -7.65
CA ILE A 58 3.71 -0.25 -8.63
C ILE A 58 3.51 -1.65 -8.06
N LEU A 59 2.26 -2.09 -7.99
CA LEU A 59 1.89 -3.44 -7.58
C LEU A 59 2.03 -4.44 -8.74
N GLY A 60 2.13 -5.73 -8.42
CA GLY A 60 2.04 -6.83 -9.36
C GLY A 60 0.67 -7.50 -9.30
N ALA A 61 0.09 -7.81 -10.46
CA ALA A 61 -1.22 -8.44 -10.60
C ALA A 61 -1.19 -9.99 -10.55
N VAL A 62 -0.03 -10.60 -10.28
CA VAL A 62 0.11 -12.07 -10.25
C VAL A 62 -0.03 -12.58 -8.82
N PRO A 63 -1.02 -13.43 -8.52
CA PRO A 63 -1.18 -14.01 -7.19
C PRO A 63 -0.06 -15.01 -6.90
N TYR A 64 0.33 -15.12 -5.62
CA TYR A 64 1.32 -16.10 -5.18
C TYR A 64 0.70 -17.51 -5.09
N HIS A 65 -0.59 -17.60 -4.79
CA HIS A 65 -1.36 -18.84 -4.84
C HIS A 65 -2.65 -18.66 -5.65
N ALA A 66 -3.09 -19.72 -6.33
CA ALA A 66 -4.23 -19.67 -7.24
C ALA A 66 -5.56 -19.21 -6.58
N ALA A 67 -5.69 -19.35 -5.26
CA ALA A 67 -6.88 -18.95 -4.51
C ALA A 67 -6.77 -17.55 -3.89
N ASP A 68 -5.64 -16.86 -4.07
CA ASP A 68 -5.45 -15.50 -3.53
C ASP A 68 -6.23 -14.49 -4.37
N THR A 69 -6.83 -13.51 -3.69
CA THR A 69 -7.38 -12.33 -4.35
C THR A 69 -6.31 -11.25 -4.35
N VAL A 70 -5.84 -10.82 -5.52
CA VAL A 70 -4.87 -9.72 -5.65
C VAL A 70 -5.57 -8.38 -5.49
N VAL A 71 -4.95 -7.48 -4.72
CA VAL A 71 -5.38 -6.09 -4.61
C VAL A 71 -4.61 -5.28 -5.64
N GLU A 72 -5.32 -4.57 -6.51
CA GLU A 72 -4.73 -3.82 -7.62
C GLU A 72 -4.62 -2.32 -7.36
N ASN A 73 -5.27 -1.81 -6.31
CA ASN A 73 -5.21 -0.40 -5.93
C ASN A 73 -5.39 -0.24 -4.43
N GLY A 74 -4.77 0.80 -3.88
CA GLY A 74 -4.80 1.06 -2.46
C GLY A 74 -3.89 2.22 -2.07
N LYS A 75 -3.90 2.50 -0.77
CA LYS A 75 -3.05 3.50 -0.15
C LYS A 75 -2.75 3.09 1.28
N VAL A 76 -1.55 3.39 1.73
CA VAL A 76 -1.16 3.27 3.13
C VAL A 76 -1.20 4.67 3.72
N LEU A 77 -2.10 4.91 4.68
CA LEU A 77 -2.22 6.20 5.35
C LEU A 77 -1.67 6.09 6.78
N LEU A 78 -0.61 6.82 7.09
CA LEU A 78 -0.04 6.94 8.43
C LEU A 78 -0.31 8.34 8.98
N ARG A 79 -1.60 8.64 9.16
CA ARG A 79 -2.04 9.96 9.59
C ARG A 79 -1.90 10.11 11.11
N PRO A 80 -1.55 11.30 11.62
CA PRO A 80 -1.55 11.54 13.06
C PRO A 80 -2.97 11.60 13.65
N ASP A 81 -3.13 11.20 14.92
CA ASP A 81 -4.42 11.15 15.63
C ASP A 81 -5.21 12.47 15.65
N ASP A 82 -4.55 13.62 15.58
CA ASP A 82 -5.25 14.90 15.55
C ASP A 82 -6.05 15.12 14.26
N TRP A 83 -5.58 14.55 13.14
CA TRP A 83 -6.32 14.49 11.90
C TRP A 83 -7.58 13.63 12.04
N ASP A 84 -7.45 12.44 12.61
CA ASP A 84 -8.59 11.55 12.81
C ASP A 84 -9.58 12.12 13.85
N ARG A 85 -9.13 12.86 14.87
CA ARG A 85 -10.03 13.62 15.76
C ARG A 85 -10.87 14.66 15.02
N GLU A 86 -10.31 15.36 14.04
CA GLU A 86 -11.02 16.39 13.29
C GLU A 86 -12.00 15.79 12.27
N PHE A 87 -11.54 14.82 11.48
CA PHE A 87 -12.28 14.33 10.31
C PHE A 87 -12.99 12.99 10.52
N TYR A 88 -12.51 12.17 11.45
CA TYR A 88 -13.03 10.82 11.72
C TYR A 88 -13.25 10.57 13.22
N PRO A 89 -13.90 11.47 13.98
CA PRO A 89 -13.96 11.37 15.44
C PRO A 89 -14.57 10.05 15.97
N HIS A 90 -15.35 9.34 15.16
CA HIS A 90 -15.92 8.05 15.50
C HIS A 90 -14.88 6.92 15.64
N VAL A 91 -13.68 7.05 15.07
CA VAL A 91 -12.60 6.05 15.26
C VAL A 91 -11.77 6.31 16.51
N MET A 92 -11.92 7.48 17.13
CA MET A 92 -11.18 7.88 18.33
C MET A 92 -11.80 7.37 19.63
N THR A 93 -12.75 6.42 19.57
CA THR A 93 -13.31 5.79 20.76
C THR A 93 -12.21 5.02 21.47
N GLU A 94 -11.72 5.56 22.59
CA GLU A 94 -10.74 4.91 23.46
C GLU A 94 -11.26 3.51 23.85
N THR A 95 -10.52 2.47 23.44
CA THR A 95 -10.63 1.09 23.98
C THR A 95 -9.63 0.89 25.09
#